data_AF-A0A3C1W9C8-F1
#
_entry.id   AF-A0A3C1W9C8-F1
#
_cell.length_a   1.000
_cell.length_b   1.000
_cell.length_c   1.000
_cell.angle_alpha   90.00
_cell.angle_beta   90.00
_cell.angle_gamma   90.00
#
_symmetry.space_group_name_H-M   'P 1'
#
loop_
_entity.id
_entity.type
_entity.pdbx_description
1 polymer ?
#
loop_
_entity_poly.entity_id
_entity_poly.type
_entity_poly.pdbx_seq_one_letter_code
_entity_poly.pdbx_strand_id
1 'polypeptide(L)'
;GLPLRILSNSNYFRKVTPVFVEARKEGVVIHSPSQRVEVARKEISKNAKFRQAVEYVASKENRIIVFLVRNDARTSFYAARDFARGVGAVTSKVALIGGGDLDLKEFFSKRR
;
A
#
# COMPACT_ATOMS: atom_id res chain seq x y z
N GLY A 1 3.68 -6.17 -16.04
CA GLY A 1 3.46 -4.94 -15.25
C GLY A 1 4.73 -4.13 -15.23
N LEU A 2 4.65 -2.80 -15.25
CA LEU A 2 5.85 -1.94 -15.20
C LEU A 2 6.68 -2.24 -13.94
N PRO A 3 8.02 -2.40 -14.06
CA PRO A 3 8.87 -2.68 -12.91
C PRO A 3 8.84 -1.52 -11.90
N LEU A 4 8.74 -1.84 -10.60
CA LEU A 4 8.68 -0.88 -9.49
C LEU A 4 9.80 0.18 -9.53
N ARG A 5 10.96 -0.17 -10.11
CA ARG A 5 12.11 0.72 -10.31
C ARG A 5 11.77 1.95 -11.16
N ILE A 6 10.90 1.83 -12.16
CA ILE A 6 10.47 2.96 -13.01
C ILE A 6 9.57 3.92 -12.23
N LEU A 7 8.73 3.40 -11.33
CA LEU A 7 7.86 4.25 -10.49
C LEU A 7 8.67 5.12 -9.54
N SER A 8 9.81 4.64 -9.02
CA SER A 8 10.71 5.42 -8.15
C SER A 8 11.31 6.67 -8.83
N ASN A 9 11.42 6.69 -10.17
CA ASN A 9 12.05 7.77 -10.92
C ASN A 9 11.05 8.74 -11.57
N SER A 10 9.76 8.42 -11.54
CA SER A 10 8.71 9.29 -12.10
C SER A 10 8.55 10.58 -11.28
N ASN A 11 8.43 11.72 -11.99
CA ASN A 11 8.18 13.04 -11.39
C ASN A 11 6.91 13.08 -10.52
N TYR A 12 5.95 12.19 -10.77
CA TYR A 12 4.74 12.07 -9.95
C TYR A 12 5.06 11.54 -8.55
N PHE A 13 5.85 10.47 -8.45
CA PHE A 13 6.27 9.89 -7.17
C PHE A 13 7.33 10.73 -6.43
N ARG A 14 7.93 11.73 -7.10
CA ARG A 14 8.75 12.75 -6.41
C ARG A 14 7.90 13.75 -5.63
N LYS A 15 6.64 13.97 -6.01
CA LYS A 15 5.72 14.93 -5.38
C LYS A 15 4.69 14.26 -4.45
N VAL A 16 4.50 12.95 -4.58
CA VAL A 16 3.55 12.16 -3.79
C VAL A 16 4.30 11.12 -2.98
N THR A 17 4.06 11.08 -1.66
CA THR A 17 4.71 10.09 -0.79
C THR A 17 3.81 8.86 -0.62
N PRO A 18 4.24 7.68 -1.07
CA PRO A 18 3.42 6.47 -1.00
C PRO A 18 3.36 5.89 0.42
N VAL A 19 2.20 5.33 0.77
CA VAL A 19 2.04 4.33 1.84
C VAL A 19 1.84 2.99 1.15
N PHE A 20 2.76 2.05 1.37
CA PHE A 20 2.69 0.73 0.72
C PHE A 20 1.84 -0.22 1.54
N VAL A 21 0.87 -0.84 0.86
CA VAL A 21 0.03 -1.89 1.44
C VAL A 21 0.10 -3.09 0.52
N GLU A 22 0.67 -4.18 1.00
CA GLU A 22 0.72 -5.43 0.25
C GLU A 22 -0.56 -6.22 0.48
N ALA A 23 -1.29 -6.54 -0.57
CA ALA A 23 -2.41 -7.46 -0.50
C ALA A 23 -1.91 -8.89 -0.73
N ARG A 24 -2.26 -9.79 0.20
CA ARG A 24 -2.02 -11.24 0.16
C ARG A 24 -3.37 -11.97 0.21
N LYS A 25 -3.36 -13.28 -0.02
CA LYS A 25 -4.57 -14.10 0.14
C LYS A 25 -5.17 -13.93 1.55
N GLU A 26 -4.37 -13.87 2.60
CA GLU A 26 -4.81 -13.94 4.00
C GLU A 26 -5.26 -12.57 4.54
N GLY A 27 -4.88 -11.48 3.86
CA GLY A 27 -5.19 -10.13 4.30
C GLY A 27 -4.29 -9.08 3.64
N VAL A 28 -3.93 -8.05 4.40
CA VAL A 28 -3.01 -7.01 3.94
C VAL A 28 -1.83 -6.82 4.91
N VAL A 29 -0.70 -6.37 4.39
CA VAL A 29 0.47 -5.98 5.18
C VAL A 29 0.77 -4.52 4.91
N ILE A 30 0.73 -3.70 5.97
CA ILE A 30 1.12 -2.29 5.89
C ILE A 30 2.63 -2.23 6.06
N HIS A 31 3.32 -1.66 5.08
CA HIS A 31 4.78 -1.51 5.10
C HIS A 31 5.16 -0.10 5.52
N SER A 32 6.11 -0.02 6.45
CA SER A 32 6.75 1.23 6.87
C SER A 32 8.25 1.00 7.04
N PRO A 33 9.06 2.07 7.20
CA PRO A 33 10.51 1.93 7.33
C PRO A 33 10.97 1.03 8.49
N SER A 34 10.23 1.02 9.60
CA SER A 34 10.61 0.33 10.83
C SER A 34 9.77 -0.91 11.16
N GLN A 35 8.60 -1.07 10.53
CA GLN A 35 7.67 -2.14 10.88
C GLN A 35 6.81 -2.59 9.71
N ARG A 36 6.36 -3.85 9.82
CA ARG A 36 5.30 -4.45 9.01
C ARG A 36 4.13 -4.77 9.92
N VAL A 37 2.92 -4.34 9.53
CA VAL A 37 1.70 -4.63 10.29
C VAL A 37 0.81 -5.52 9.45
N GLU A 38 0.62 -6.76 9.88
CA GLU A 38 -0.29 -7.70 9.23
C GLU A 38 -1.72 -7.49 9.72
N VAL A 39 -2.67 -7.51 8.78
CA VAL A 39 -4.09 -7.33 9.04
C VAL A 39 -4.84 -8.43 8.32
N ALA A 40 -5.43 -9.34 9.11
CA ALA A 40 -6.25 -10.43 8.57
C ALA A 40 -7.43 -9.88 7.76
N ARG A 41 -7.82 -10.57 6.69
CA ARG A 41 -8.89 -10.13 5.77
C ARG A 41 -10.18 -9.72 6.47
N LYS A 42 -10.62 -10.52 7.46
CA LYS A 42 -11.85 -10.26 8.23
C LYS A 42 -11.78 -9.01 9.12
N GLU A 43 -10.56 -8.55 9.42
CA GLU A 43 -10.32 -7.40 10.30
C GLU A 43 -10.04 -6.11 9.52
N ILE A 44 -9.98 -6.13 8.19
CA ILE A 44 -9.56 -4.97 7.38
C ILE A 44 -10.34 -3.70 7.75
N SER A 45 -11.67 -3.74 7.86
CA SER A 45 -12.48 -2.55 8.17
C SER A 45 -12.46 -2.12 9.65
N LYS A 46 -11.98 -2.99 10.53
CA LYS A 46 -11.99 -2.83 12.00
C LYS A 46 -10.61 -2.59 12.58
N ASN A 47 -9.54 -2.92 11.85
CA ASN A 47 -8.18 -2.82 12.34
C ASN A 47 -7.76 -1.36 12.50
N ALA A 48 -7.47 -0.97 13.74
CA ALA A 48 -7.12 0.41 14.09
C ALA A 48 -5.88 0.92 13.33
N LYS A 49 -4.87 0.07 13.11
CA LYS A 49 -3.65 0.47 12.39
C LYS A 49 -3.91 0.70 10.91
N PHE A 50 -4.72 -0.14 10.28
CA PHE A 50 -5.11 0.06 8.88
C PHE A 50 -5.97 1.31 8.71
N ARG A 51 -6.96 1.51 9.59
CA ARG A 51 -7.77 2.73 9.62
C ARG A 51 -6.91 3.98 9.78
N GLN A 52 -5.98 3.98 10.74
CA GLN A 52 -5.07 5.10 10.96
C GLN A 52 -4.22 5.40 9.72
N ALA A 53 -3.71 4.37 9.03
CA ALA A 53 -2.95 4.55 7.78
C ALA A 53 -3.82 5.16 6.66
N VAL A 54 -5.07 4.72 6.54
CA VAL A 54 -6.03 5.22 5.55
C VAL A 54 -6.41 6.66 5.83
N GLU A 55 -6.79 6.99 7.06
CA GLU A 55 -7.14 8.35 7.50
C GLU A 55 -5.95 9.31 7.35
N TYR A 56 -4.74 8.84 7.66
CA TYR A 56 -3.51 9.60 7.42
C TYR A 56 -3.36 9.98 5.95
N VAL A 57 -3.56 9.03 5.02
CA VAL A 57 -3.51 9.32 3.58
C VAL A 57 -4.64 10.25 3.15
N ALA A 58 -5.87 10.02 3.60
CA ALA A 58 -7.02 10.88 3.28
C ALA A 58 -6.83 12.33 3.75
N SER A 59 -6.14 12.53 4.87
CA SER A 59 -5.87 13.87 5.44
C SER A 59 -4.76 14.67 4.76
N LYS A 60 -4.10 14.14 3.73
CA LYS A 60 -2.91 14.75 3.10
C LYS A 60 -3.03 14.76 1.58
N GLU A 61 -2.91 15.94 0.98
CA GLU A 61 -3.01 16.13 -0.48
C GLU A 61 -1.90 15.43 -1.29
N ASN A 62 -0.75 15.16 -0.68
CA ASN A 62 0.42 14.57 -1.34
C ASN A 62 0.69 13.12 -0.91
N ARG A 63 -0.35 12.38 -0.49
CA ARG A 63 -0.23 10.98 -0.08
C ARG A 63 -1.10 10.07 -0.93
N ILE A 64 -0.63 8.84 -1.11
CA ILE A 64 -1.35 7.80 -1.84
C ILE A 64 -1.11 6.44 -1.20
N ILE A 65 -2.14 5.60 -1.12
CA ILE A 65 -1.96 4.18 -0.83
C ILE A 65 -1.59 3.47 -2.13
N VAL A 66 -0.41 2.85 -2.16
CA VAL A 66 -0.02 1.97 -3.26
C VAL A 66 -0.27 0.53 -2.82
N PHE A 67 -1.31 -0.08 -3.38
CA PHE A 67 -1.59 -1.49 -3.16
C PHE A 67 -0.66 -2.35 -4.03
N LEU A 68 0.21 -3.12 -3.38
CA LEU A 68 1.07 -4.12 -4.00
C LEU A 68 0.32 -5.47 -3.97
N VAL A 69 -0.24 -5.89 -5.09
CA VAL A 69 -1.23 -6.97 -5.13
C VAL A 69 -0.60 -8.27 -5.63
N ARG A 70 -0.55 -9.29 -4.78
CA ARG A 70 -0.19 -10.65 -5.19
C ARG A 70 -1.29 -11.31 -6.01
N ASN A 71 -0.94 -12.34 -6.77
CA ASN A 71 -1.85 -13.02 -7.71
C ASN A 71 -3.10 -13.60 -7.05
N ASP A 72 -3.00 -14.05 -5.80
CA ASP A 72 -4.06 -14.69 -5.02
C ASP A 72 -4.78 -13.72 -4.05
N ALA A 73 -4.46 -12.43 -4.10
CA ALA A 73 -4.89 -11.45 -3.13
C ALA A 73 -6.18 -10.70 -3.50
N ARG A 74 -6.91 -11.15 -4.53
CA ARG A 74 -8.06 -10.42 -5.11
C ARG A 74 -9.04 -9.94 -4.05
N THR A 75 -9.52 -10.85 -3.21
CA THR A 75 -10.54 -10.54 -2.19
C THR A 75 -10.02 -9.53 -1.15
N SER A 76 -8.80 -9.73 -0.65
CA SER A 76 -8.18 -8.84 0.33
C SER A 76 -7.90 -7.45 -0.26
N PHE A 77 -7.47 -7.39 -1.52
CA PHE A 77 -7.26 -6.14 -2.25
C PHE A 77 -8.54 -5.32 -2.37
N TYR A 78 -9.64 -5.93 -2.84
CA TYR A 78 -10.90 -5.20 -3.00
C TYR A 78 -11.45 -4.73 -1.64
N ALA A 79 -11.43 -5.59 -0.61
CA ALA A 79 -11.84 -5.20 0.73
C ALA A 79 -11.06 -3.98 1.27
N ALA A 80 -9.73 -3.99 1.12
CA ALA A 80 -8.88 -2.90 1.58
C ALA A 80 -9.05 -1.62 0.74
N ARG A 81 -9.15 -1.76 -0.59
CA ARG A 81 -9.35 -0.63 -1.51
C ARG A 81 -10.70 0.05 -1.29
N ASP A 82 -11.76 -0.73 -1.15
CA ASP A 82 -13.10 -0.19 -1.04
C ASP A 82 -13.28 0.51 0.31
N PHE A 83 -12.71 -0.05 1.40
CA PHE A 83 -12.59 0.66 2.67
C PHE A 83 -11.79 1.96 2.53
N ALA A 84 -10.60 1.92 1.93
CA ALA A 84 -9.74 3.10 1.79
C ALA A 84 -10.43 4.24 1.01
N ARG A 85 -11.08 3.89 -0.11
CA ARG A 85 -11.84 4.84 -0.93
C ARG A 85 -13.07 5.38 -0.21
N GLY A 86 -13.76 4.55 0.57
CA GLY A 86 -14.89 4.98 1.41
C GLY A 86 -14.50 6.04 2.45
N VAL A 87 -13.26 6.04 2.91
CA VAL A 87 -12.69 7.06 3.83
C VAL A 87 -12.09 8.26 3.07
N GLY A 88 -12.12 8.27 1.73
CA GLY A 88 -11.61 9.35 0.90
C GLY A 88 -10.11 9.28 0.59
N ALA A 89 -9.43 8.18 0.89
CA ALA A 89 -8.02 8.03 0.57
C ALA A 89 -7.80 7.82 -0.94
N VAL A 90 -6.78 8.49 -1.50
CA VAL A 90 -6.31 8.24 -2.87
C VAL A 90 -5.56 6.90 -2.91
N THR A 91 -5.88 6.08 -3.90
CA THR A 91 -5.34 4.70 -4.03
C THR A 91 -4.82 4.42 -5.42
N SER A 92 -3.72 3.67 -5.53
CA SER A 92 -3.21 3.05 -6.76
C SER A 92 -2.98 1.55 -6.57
N LYS A 93 -2.82 0.80 -7.68
CA LYS A 93 -2.60 -0.64 -7.69
C LYS A 93 -1.37 -0.98 -8.54
N VAL A 94 -0.46 -1.79 -7.99
CA VAL A 94 0.63 -2.42 -8.72
C VAL A 94 0.53 -3.93 -8.53
N ALA A 95 0.46 -4.68 -9.63
CA ALA A 95 0.51 -6.14 -9.57
C ALA A 95 1.95 -6.58 -9.28
N LEU A 96 2.12 -7.46 -8.29
CA LEU A 96 3.38 -8.10 -7.97
C LEU A 96 3.51 -9.40 -8.76
N ILE A 97 4.65 -9.59 -9.42
CA ILE A 97 4.98 -10.83 -10.12
C ILE A 97 5.82 -11.67 -9.15
N GLY A 98 5.36 -12.89 -8.84
CA GLY A 98 6.09 -13.85 -8.01
C GLY A 98 5.71 -13.85 -6.52
N GLY A 99 6.35 -14.77 -5.79
CA GLY A 99 6.05 -15.08 -4.38
C GLY A 99 7.07 -14.53 -3.37
N GLY A 100 8.18 -13.94 -3.83
CA GLY A 100 9.29 -13.53 -2.96
C GLY A 100 8.99 -12.38 -2.00
N ASP A 101 9.99 -12.08 -1.17
CA ASP A 101 9.98 -10.94 -0.29
C ASP A 101 10.04 -9.62 -1.06
N LEU A 102 9.39 -8.60 -0.49
CA LEU A 102 9.42 -7.24 -1.03
C LEU A 102 10.53 -6.43 -0.37
N ASP A 103 11.44 -5.92 -1.19
CA ASP A 103 12.38 -4.89 -0.78
C ASP A 103 11.84 -3.50 -1.17
N LEU A 104 11.46 -2.72 -0.15
CA LEU A 104 10.98 -1.35 -0.28
C LEU A 104 11.99 -0.33 0.28
N LYS A 105 13.21 -0.75 0.62
CA LYS A 105 14.23 0.11 1.26
C LYS A 105 14.49 1.38 0.47
N GLU A 106 14.61 1.28 -0.85
CA GLU A 106 14.82 2.45 -1.75
C GLU A 106 13.72 3.51 -1.60
N PHE A 107 12.47 3.10 -1.37
CA PHE A 107 11.35 4.03 -1.17
C PHE A 107 11.27 4.61 0.24
N PHE A 108 11.90 3.95 1.22
CA PHE A 108 11.98 4.41 2.60
C PHE A 108 13.24 5.20 2.89
N SER A 109 14.28 5.04 2.09
CA SER A 109 15.45 5.89 2.13
C SER A 109 14.99 7.32 1.80
N LYS A 110 15.28 8.28 2.70
CA LYS A 110 15.13 9.69 2.36
C LYS A 110 16.00 9.94 1.14
N ARG A 111 15.40 10.09 -0.05
CA ARG A 111 16.09 10.80 -1.12
C ARG A 111 16.34 12.21 -0.59
N ARG A 112 17.63 12.47 -0.32
CA ARG A 112 18.17 13.80 -0.07
C ARG A 112 17.79 14.75 -1.20
#